data_AF-A0A938HMZ6-F1
#
_entry.id   AF-A0A938HMZ6-F1
#
_cell.length_a   1.000
_cell.length_b   1.000
_cell.length_c   1.000
_cell.angle_alpha   90.00
_cell.angle_beta   90.00
_cell.angle_gamma   90.00
#
_symmetry.space_group_name_H-M   'P 1'
#
loop_
_entity.id
_entity.type
_entity.pdbx_description
1 polymer ?
#
loop_
_entity_poly.entity_id
_entity_poly.type
_entity_poly.pdbx_seq_one_letter_code
_entity_poly.pdbx_strand_id
1 'polypeptide(L)'
;MTEFVLFAILLSGVAAALLVSPLLRRARPSATRAEFDLAVFRDQLAEIERDKERGLLDPKQADAARLEVERRILAADDDAERAARPSGKGRWAVVTAASGAPIAAALVYLTLGATGMPDAPLASRPLSPEAAGRPSAEARLREQIPDLDAAVVRLEERLRREPEDQRGWLMLGRTYMVMERYDDAAAAFARANAIDGDPQTATEEAEALILANGSTVPPLALKILGEVLAQDPREPRARYYIAVAKAQGGDLKGAVQEWTDLVALAPADAEWLPMVQEQIAEAVKQLGVKPDSFAPSAGARALLQGTPAPAATAPAAPGLPAGQEEMIRGMVSRLETRLQENPNDAEGWRMLARSYEVMGETAKADAARAKADALAKGAPAAAPAPMSAPTAPAPSVPALPAGQEEMILGMVARLEARLKENPNDADGWRMLARSYEVLGQADKAKDARAKADALSGKR
;
A
#
# COMPACT_ATOMS: atom_id res chain seq x y z
N MET A 1 -4.29 -24.86 -5.31
CA MET A 1 -4.97 -25.64 -6.38
C MET A 1 -5.47 -27.04 -5.98
N THR A 2 -4.64 -27.96 -5.44
CA THR A 2 -5.05 -29.37 -5.16
C THR A 2 -6.16 -29.52 -4.10
N GLU A 3 -6.11 -28.73 -3.02
CA GLU A 3 -7.11 -28.75 -1.95
C GLU A 3 -8.50 -28.29 -2.42
N PHE A 4 -8.54 -27.26 -3.28
CA PHE A 4 -9.77 -26.75 -3.88
C PHE A 4 -10.45 -27.80 -4.76
N VAL A 5 -9.68 -28.50 -5.60
CA VAL A 5 -10.20 -29.57 -6.46
C VAL A 5 -10.76 -30.72 -5.63
N LEU A 6 -10.08 -31.12 -4.56
CA LEU A 6 -10.56 -32.15 -3.64
C LEU A 6 -11.88 -31.73 -2.97
N PHE A 7 -11.99 -30.47 -2.55
CA PHE A 7 -13.20 -29.93 -1.94
C PHE A 7 -14.37 -29.87 -2.95
N ALA A 8 -14.10 -29.44 -4.19
CA ALA A 8 -15.11 -29.39 -5.26
C ALA A 8 -15.63 -30.80 -5.64
N ILE A 9 -14.74 -31.80 -5.70
CA ILE A 9 -15.12 -33.21 -5.92
C ILE A 9 -16.00 -33.72 -4.78
N LEU A 10 -15.62 -33.47 -3.53
CA LEU A 10 -16.39 -33.88 -2.35
C LEU A 10 -17.79 -33.26 -2.36
N LEU A 11 -17.90 -31.96 -2.59
CA LEU A 11 -19.17 -31.23 -2.53
C LEU A 11 -20.11 -31.65 -3.67
N SER A 12 -19.56 -31.91 -4.85
CA SER A 12 -20.31 -32.47 -5.99
C SER A 12 -20.81 -33.88 -5.70
N GLY A 13 -20.00 -34.72 -5.06
CA GLY A 13 -20.38 -36.07 -4.64
C GLY A 13 -21.52 -36.07 -3.62
N VAL A 14 -21.47 -35.17 -2.63
CA VAL A 14 -22.53 -35.00 -1.63
C VAL A 14 -23.84 -34.52 -2.29
N ALA A 15 -23.76 -33.54 -3.19
CA ALA A 15 -24.93 -33.04 -3.92
C ALA A 15 -25.58 -34.16 -4.77
N ALA A 16 -24.78 -34.95 -5.50
CA ALA A 16 -25.26 -36.08 -6.26
C ALA A 16 -25.92 -37.15 -5.36
N ALA A 17 -25.30 -37.48 -4.21
CA ALA A 17 -25.86 -38.43 -3.26
C ALA A 17 -27.22 -37.97 -2.71
N LEU A 18 -27.38 -36.68 -2.40
CA LEU A 18 -28.64 -36.11 -1.91
C LEU A 18 -29.74 -36.12 -2.98
N LEU A 19 -29.40 -35.88 -4.25
CA LEU A 19 -30.37 -35.91 -5.36
C LEU A 19 -30.78 -37.33 -5.75
N VAL A 20 -29.86 -38.28 -5.68
CA VAL A 20 -30.10 -39.68 -6.08
C VAL A 20 -30.73 -40.50 -4.94
N SER A 21 -30.45 -40.18 -3.67
CA SER A 21 -31.03 -40.87 -2.50
C SER A 21 -32.57 -40.98 -2.48
N PRO A 22 -33.36 -39.90 -2.71
CA PRO A 22 -34.81 -40.01 -2.77
C PRO A 22 -35.29 -40.83 -3.97
N LEU A 23 -34.50 -40.89 -5.05
CA LEU A 23 -34.81 -41.70 -6.23
C LEU A 23 -34.46 -43.18 -6.02
N LEU A 24 -33.54 -43.53 -5.14
CA LEU A 24 -33.21 -44.92 -4.79
C LEU A 24 -34.09 -45.49 -3.66
N ARG A 25 -34.68 -44.62 -2.84
CA ARG A 25 -35.68 -45.04 -1.85
C ARG A 25 -36.90 -45.61 -2.58
N ARG A 26 -37.16 -46.90 -2.38
CA ARG A 26 -38.42 -47.55 -2.78
C ARG A 26 -39.53 -46.82 -2.03
N ALA A 27 -40.45 -46.17 -2.74
CA ALA A 27 -41.66 -45.65 -2.11
C ALA A 27 -42.29 -46.82 -1.35
N ARG A 28 -42.42 -46.71 -0.03
CA ARG A 28 -43.29 -47.64 0.70
C ARG A 28 -44.66 -47.43 0.07
N PRO A 29 -45.30 -48.47 -0.50
CA PRO A 29 -46.66 -48.32 -0.99
C PRO A 29 -47.47 -47.75 0.17
N SER A 30 -48.31 -46.76 -0.12
CA SER A 30 -49.18 -46.11 0.85
C SER A 30 -50.25 -47.09 1.31
N ALA A 31 -49.85 -48.10 2.08
CA ALA A 31 -50.71 -49.07 2.75
C ALA A 31 -51.83 -48.34 3.51
N THR A 32 -51.51 -47.17 4.07
CA THR A 32 -52.42 -46.34 4.87
C THR A 32 -53.62 -45.77 4.12
N ARG A 33 -53.55 -45.55 2.79
CA ARG A 33 -54.69 -45.00 2.02
C ARG A 33 -55.62 -46.11 1.54
N ALA A 34 -55.06 -47.18 0.98
CA ALA A 34 -55.84 -48.35 0.56
C ALA A 34 -56.53 -49.05 1.74
N GLU A 35 -55.85 -49.17 2.90
CA GLU A 35 -56.45 -49.71 4.13
C GLU A 35 -57.59 -48.82 4.68
N PHE A 36 -57.47 -47.50 4.55
CA PHE A 36 -58.49 -46.54 4.99
C PHE A 36 -59.72 -46.56 4.06
N ASP A 37 -59.52 -46.56 2.75
CA ASP A 37 -60.60 -46.60 1.76
C ASP A 37 -61.40 -47.92 1.87
N LEU A 38 -60.71 -49.04 2.15
CA LEU A 38 -61.36 -50.34 2.35
C LEU A 38 -62.20 -50.39 3.64
N ALA A 39 -61.75 -49.73 4.72
CA ALA A 39 -62.55 -49.60 5.94
C ALA A 39 -63.85 -48.82 5.68
N VAL A 40 -63.77 -47.72 4.92
CA VAL A 40 -64.94 -46.91 4.53
C VAL A 40 -65.93 -47.72 3.68
N PHE A 41 -65.45 -48.51 2.71
CA PHE A 41 -66.34 -49.34 1.89
C PHE A 41 -67.02 -50.47 2.69
N ARG A 42 -66.35 -51.04 3.70
CA ARG A 42 -66.96 -52.02 4.61
C ARG A 42 -68.08 -51.40 5.45
N ASP A 43 -67.89 -50.19 5.95
CA ASP A 43 -68.92 -49.47 6.70
C ASP A 43 -70.14 -49.16 5.82
N GLN A 44 -69.92 -48.76 4.56
CA GLN A 44 -71.01 -48.53 3.58
C GLN A 44 -71.83 -49.80 3.30
N LEU A 45 -71.18 -50.95 3.15
CA LEU A 45 -71.89 -52.23 2.97
C LEU A 45 -72.72 -52.59 4.21
N ALA A 46 -72.18 -52.38 5.40
CA ALA A 46 -72.91 -52.63 6.65
C ALA A 46 -74.09 -51.67 6.86
N GLU A 47 -73.99 -50.43 6.36
CA GLU A 47 -75.09 -49.46 6.40
C GLU A 47 -76.23 -49.83 5.45
N ILE A 48 -75.92 -50.26 4.23
CA ILE A 48 -76.91 -50.74 3.26
C ILE A 48 -77.71 -51.93 3.82
N GLU A 49 -77.06 -52.88 4.49
CA GLU A 49 -77.76 -54.01 5.12
C GLU A 49 -78.65 -53.56 6.29
N ARG A 50 -78.19 -52.65 7.15
CA ARG A 50 -79.03 -52.09 8.22
C ARG A 50 -80.25 -51.35 7.69
N ASP A 51 -80.11 -50.62 6.59
CA ASP A 51 -81.22 -49.88 5.98
C ASP A 51 -82.21 -50.81 5.26
N LYS A 52 -81.73 -51.92 4.69
CA LYS A 52 -82.57 -53.02 4.19
C LYS A 52 -83.36 -53.68 5.31
N GLU A 53 -82.72 -54.00 6.44
CA GLU A 53 -83.39 -54.58 7.63
C GLU A 53 -84.42 -53.63 8.25
N ARG A 54 -84.17 -52.32 8.20
CA ARG A 54 -85.11 -51.28 8.66
C ARG A 54 -86.25 -51.00 7.67
N GLY A 55 -86.25 -51.63 6.51
CA GLY A 55 -87.24 -51.43 5.46
C GLY A 55 -87.16 -50.07 4.76
N LEU A 56 -86.04 -49.35 4.92
CA LEU A 56 -85.78 -48.07 4.26
C LEU A 56 -85.34 -48.25 2.80
N LEU A 57 -84.76 -49.40 2.47
CA LEU A 57 -84.38 -49.81 1.11
C LEU A 57 -85.12 -51.08 0.70
N ASP A 58 -85.68 -51.09 -0.52
CA ASP A 58 -86.23 -52.30 -1.11
C ASP A 58 -85.09 -53.32 -1.37
N PRO A 59 -85.33 -54.65 -1.21
CA PRO A 59 -84.29 -55.66 -1.39
C PRO A 59 -83.56 -55.56 -2.74
N LYS A 60 -84.25 -55.22 -3.83
CA LYS A 60 -83.62 -55.08 -5.15
C LYS A 60 -82.72 -53.84 -5.24
N GLN A 61 -83.07 -52.78 -4.52
CA GLN A 61 -82.27 -51.55 -4.46
C GLN A 61 -81.02 -51.76 -3.60
N ALA A 62 -81.15 -52.47 -2.48
CA ALA A 62 -80.03 -52.82 -1.62
C ALA A 62 -79.00 -53.71 -2.35
N ASP A 63 -79.46 -54.73 -3.07
CA ASP A 63 -78.58 -55.63 -3.83
C ASP A 63 -77.84 -54.88 -4.96
N ALA A 64 -78.52 -53.94 -5.64
CA ALA A 64 -77.89 -53.10 -6.66
C ALA A 64 -76.86 -52.12 -6.08
N ALA A 65 -77.16 -51.49 -4.94
CA ALA A 65 -76.25 -50.59 -4.24
C ALA A 65 -75.00 -51.33 -3.74
N ARG A 66 -75.19 -52.53 -3.20
CA ARG A 66 -74.10 -53.42 -2.78
C ARG A 66 -73.16 -53.78 -3.93
N LEU A 67 -73.72 -54.17 -5.09
CA LEU A 67 -72.92 -54.53 -6.26
C LEU A 67 -72.07 -53.37 -6.78
N GLU A 68 -72.59 -52.14 -6.74
CA GLU A 68 -71.84 -50.93 -7.12
C GLU A 68 -70.67 -50.67 -6.15
N VAL A 69 -70.86 -50.84 -4.84
CA VAL A 69 -69.78 -50.70 -3.85
C VAL A 69 -68.73 -51.79 -4.04
N GLU A 70 -69.13 -53.05 -4.24
CA GLU A 70 -68.20 -54.16 -4.53
C GLU A 70 -67.38 -53.90 -5.81
N ARG A 71 -68.00 -53.34 -6.86
CA ARG A 71 -67.31 -52.93 -8.08
C ARG A 71 -66.30 -51.82 -7.85
N ARG A 72 -66.60 -50.85 -6.98
CA ARG A 72 -65.68 -49.76 -6.61
C ARG A 72 -64.49 -50.25 -5.81
N ILE A 73 -64.68 -51.24 -4.94
CA ILE A 73 -63.58 -51.88 -4.20
C ILE A 73 -62.60 -52.52 -5.19
N LEU A 74 -63.10 -53.26 -6.19
CA LEU A 74 -62.26 -53.90 -7.21
C LEU A 74 -61.52 -52.89 -8.09
N ALA A 75 -62.19 -51.80 -8.49
CA ALA A 75 -61.57 -50.75 -9.28
C ALA A 75 -60.46 -50.00 -8.52
N ALA A 76 -60.62 -49.81 -7.21
CA ALA A 76 -59.63 -49.16 -6.36
C ALA A 76 -58.33 -49.98 -6.22
N ASP A 77 -58.42 -51.31 -6.22
CA ASP A 77 -57.27 -52.22 -6.18
C ASP A 77 -56.48 -52.18 -7.50
N ASP A 78 -57.20 -52.20 -8.64
CA ASP A 78 -56.60 -52.06 -9.99
C ASP A 78 -55.87 -50.72 -10.19
N ASP A 79 -56.44 -49.61 -9.67
CA ASP A 79 -55.83 -48.29 -9.76
C ASP A 79 -54.60 -48.16 -8.84
N ALA A 80 -54.62 -48.81 -7.67
CA ALA A 80 -53.47 -48.89 -6.77
C ALA A 80 -52.32 -49.70 -7.39
N GLU A 81 -52.61 -50.83 -8.05
CA GLU A 81 -51.60 -51.61 -8.77
C GLU A 81 -51.00 -50.86 -9.97
N ARG A 82 -51.81 -50.08 -10.71
CA ARG A 82 -51.33 -49.25 -11.83
C ARG A 82 -50.45 -48.10 -11.37
N ALA A 83 -50.79 -47.45 -10.26
CA ALA A 83 -49.99 -46.38 -9.67
C ALA A 83 -48.66 -46.87 -9.09
N ALA A 84 -48.59 -48.15 -8.68
CA ALA A 84 -47.40 -48.76 -8.09
C ALA A 84 -46.33 -49.22 -9.11
N ARG A 85 -46.60 -49.20 -10.42
CA ARG A 85 -45.61 -49.58 -11.45
C ARG A 85 -44.68 -48.40 -11.76
N PRO A 86 -43.39 -48.41 -11.37
CA PRO A 86 -42.48 -47.33 -11.70
C PRO A 86 -42.16 -47.31 -13.20
N SER A 87 -42.31 -46.17 -13.88
CA SER A 87 -41.83 -46.01 -15.25
C SER A 87 -40.29 -45.90 -15.25
N GLY A 88 -39.61 -47.01 -15.55
CA GLY A 88 -38.14 -47.12 -15.44
C GLY A 88 -37.33 -46.14 -16.30
N LYS A 89 -37.95 -45.47 -17.27
CA LYS A 89 -37.27 -44.55 -18.20
C LYS A 89 -36.95 -43.17 -17.59
N GLY A 90 -37.75 -42.67 -16.65
CA GLY A 90 -37.55 -41.35 -16.04
C GLY A 90 -36.39 -41.29 -15.03
N ARG A 91 -36.17 -42.39 -14.28
CA ARG A 91 -35.10 -42.47 -13.28
C ARG A 91 -33.71 -42.39 -13.88
N TRP A 92 -33.47 -43.08 -15.00
CA TRP A 92 -32.17 -43.04 -15.67
C TRP A 92 -31.90 -41.70 -16.36
N ALA A 93 -32.93 -41.02 -16.89
CA ALA A 93 -32.76 -39.68 -17.47
C ALA A 93 -32.24 -38.66 -16.44
N VAL A 94 -32.72 -38.70 -15.19
CA VAL A 94 -32.27 -37.80 -14.13
C VAL A 94 -30.85 -38.13 -13.65
N VAL A 95 -30.49 -39.41 -13.57
CA VAL A 95 -29.13 -39.84 -13.20
C VAL A 95 -28.11 -39.44 -14.29
N THR A 96 -28.45 -39.62 -15.56
CA THR A 96 -27.58 -39.22 -16.68
C THR A 96 -27.41 -37.70 -16.74
N ALA A 97 -28.48 -36.94 -16.48
CA ALA A 97 -28.40 -35.48 -16.41
C ALA A 97 -27.55 -34.99 -15.22
N ALA A 98 -27.73 -35.58 -14.03
CA ALA A 98 -27.03 -35.19 -12.81
C ALA A 98 -25.52 -35.50 -12.87
N SER A 99 -25.12 -36.60 -13.49
CA SER A 99 -23.71 -36.99 -13.63
C SER A 99 -23.04 -36.42 -14.89
N GLY A 100 -23.80 -36.21 -15.96
CA GLY A 100 -23.27 -35.71 -17.23
C GLY A 100 -22.88 -34.23 -17.19
N ALA A 101 -23.66 -33.40 -16.50
CA ALA A 101 -23.41 -31.96 -16.41
C ALA A 101 -22.05 -31.60 -15.76
N PRO A 102 -21.64 -32.17 -14.61
CA PRO A 102 -20.32 -31.88 -14.03
C PRO A 102 -19.16 -32.36 -14.91
N ILE A 103 -19.30 -33.53 -15.57
CA ILE A 103 -18.27 -34.07 -16.46
C ILE A 103 -18.10 -33.19 -17.69
N ALA A 104 -19.22 -32.76 -18.31
CA ALA A 104 -19.20 -31.84 -19.42
C ALA A 104 -18.59 -30.48 -19.02
N ALA A 105 -18.95 -29.95 -17.85
CA ALA A 105 -18.38 -28.72 -17.32
C ALA A 105 -16.86 -28.84 -17.09
N ALA A 106 -16.39 -29.97 -16.55
CA ALA A 106 -14.97 -30.24 -16.37
C ALA A 106 -14.22 -30.33 -17.72
N LEU A 107 -14.78 -31.02 -18.72
CA LEU A 107 -14.19 -31.10 -20.06
C LEU A 107 -14.12 -29.75 -20.77
N VAL A 108 -15.17 -28.92 -20.65
CA VAL A 108 -15.17 -27.55 -21.15
C VAL A 108 -14.11 -26.71 -20.44
N TYR A 109 -14.00 -26.84 -19.12
CA TYR A 109 -12.97 -26.13 -18.35
C TYR A 109 -11.55 -26.57 -18.71
N LEU A 110 -11.32 -27.85 -18.98
CA LEU A 110 -9.99 -28.33 -19.37
C LEU A 110 -9.60 -27.90 -20.80
N THR A 111 -10.56 -27.62 -21.68
CA THR A 111 -10.28 -27.20 -23.07
C THR A 111 -10.25 -25.69 -23.27
N LEU A 112 -11.09 -24.93 -22.56
CA LEU A 112 -11.16 -23.47 -22.66
C LEU A 112 -10.56 -22.73 -21.45
N GLY A 113 -10.38 -23.41 -20.32
CA GLY A 113 -9.91 -22.80 -19.08
C GLY A 113 -8.39 -22.63 -19.04
N ALA A 114 -7.93 -21.64 -18.30
CA ALA A 114 -6.51 -21.32 -18.12
C ALA A 114 -5.86 -22.24 -17.07
N THR A 115 -5.70 -23.53 -17.39
CA THR A 115 -5.15 -24.56 -16.49
C THR A 115 -3.70 -24.30 -16.04
N GLY A 116 -2.98 -23.42 -16.74
CA GLY A 116 -1.60 -23.02 -16.41
C GLY A 116 -1.48 -21.71 -15.62
N MET A 117 -2.58 -21.02 -15.29
CA MET A 117 -2.50 -19.79 -14.48
C MET A 117 -2.31 -20.13 -12.99
N PRO A 118 -1.33 -19.50 -12.31
CA PRO A 118 -1.19 -19.63 -10.86
C PRO A 118 -2.39 -19.00 -10.14
N ASP A 119 -2.71 -19.53 -8.96
CA ASP A 119 -3.79 -19.02 -8.11
C ASP A 119 -3.52 -17.53 -7.79
N ALA A 120 -4.42 -16.62 -8.17
CA ALA A 120 -4.34 -15.19 -7.86
C ALA A 120 -5.23 -14.86 -6.66
N PRO A 121 -4.71 -14.77 -5.42
CA PRO A 121 -5.50 -14.42 -4.25
C PRO A 121 -6.16 -13.05 -4.40
N LEU A 122 -7.30 -12.83 -3.73
CA LEU A 122 -8.07 -11.57 -3.78
C LEU A 122 -7.22 -10.32 -3.52
N ALA A 123 -6.19 -10.42 -2.66
CA ALA A 123 -5.23 -9.35 -2.36
C ALA A 123 -4.36 -8.94 -3.57
N SER A 124 -4.23 -9.80 -4.57
CA SER A 124 -3.44 -9.57 -5.80
C SER A 124 -4.29 -9.26 -7.04
N ARG A 125 -5.61 -9.08 -6.86
CA ARG A 125 -6.53 -8.80 -7.97
C ARG A 125 -6.77 -7.29 -8.08
N PRO A 126 -6.53 -6.66 -9.23
CA PRO A 126 -6.94 -5.26 -9.42
C PRO A 126 -8.47 -5.18 -9.33
N LEU A 127 -8.96 -4.20 -8.56
CA LEU A 127 -10.37 -4.06 -8.16
C LEU A 127 -11.33 -3.60 -9.29
N SER A 128 -10.91 -3.66 -10.56
CA SER A 128 -11.68 -3.12 -11.69
C SER A 128 -11.71 -4.10 -12.89
N PRO A 129 -12.90 -4.57 -13.32
CA PRO A 129 -13.05 -5.41 -14.52
C PRO A 129 -12.66 -4.70 -15.83
N GLU A 130 -12.60 -3.37 -15.85
CA GLU A 130 -12.19 -2.57 -17.01
C GLU A 130 -10.67 -2.53 -17.25
N ALA A 131 -9.86 -2.87 -16.23
CA ALA A 131 -8.42 -3.07 -16.38
C ALA A 131 -8.07 -4.44 -16.99
N ALA A 132 -9.01 -5.39 -17.05
CA ALA A 132 -8.76 -6.74 -17.56
C ALA A 132 -8.71 -6.83 -19.10
N GLY A 133 -9.15 -5.79 -19.82
CA GLY A 133 -9.17 -5.75 -21.29
C GLY A 133 -8.11 -4.85 -21.93
N ARG A 134 -7.39 -4.05 -21.12
CA ARG A 134 -6.24 -3.28 -21.58
C ARG A 134 -5.02 -3.86 -20.89
N PRO A 135 -4.07 -4.49 -21.59
CA PRO A 135 -2.79 -4.81 -20.96
C PRO A 135 -2.26 -3.52 -20.34
N SER A 136 -1.87 -3.55 -19.06
CA SER A 136 -1.23 -2.42 -18.38
C SER A 136 -0.04 -1.95 -19.23
N ALA A 137 0.39 -0.69 -19.07
CA ALA A 137 1.60 -0.22 -19.77
C ALA A 137 2.78 -1.19 -19.57
N GLU A 138 2.85 -1.80 -18.39
CA GLU A 138 3.80 -2.83 -17.96
C GLU A 138 3.62 -4.15 -18.74
N ALA A 139 2.39 -4.66 -18.86
CA ALA A 139 2.11 -5.89 -19.61
C ALA A 139 2.33 -5.70 -21.13
N ARG A 140 2.02 -4.52 -21.67
CA ARG A 140 2.30 -4.18 -23.07
C ARG A 140 3.79 -4.14 -23.36
N LEU A 141 4.57 -3.54 -22.47
CA LEU A 141 6.02 -3.45 -22.63
C LEU A 141 6.67 -4.84 -22.55
N ARG A 142 6.18 -5.70 -21.66
CA ARG A 142 6.66 -7.08 -21.46
C ARG A 142 6.30 -8.01 -22.63
N GLU A 143 5.13 -7.82 -23.24
CA GLU A 143 4.69 -8.58 -24.41
C GLU A 143 5.34 -8.09 -25.72
N GLN A 144 5.63 -6.79 -25.83
CA GLN A 144 6.22 -6.20 -27.04
C GLN A 144 7.72 -6.43 -27.20
N ILE A 145 8.45 -6.71 -26.12
CA ILE A 145 9.91 -6.85 -26.17
C ILE A 145 10.28 -8.30 -25.80
N PRO A 146 10.25 -9.25 -26.76
CA PRO A 146 10.96 -10.51 -26.57
C PRO A 146 12.44 -10.16 -26.35
N ASP A 147 12.97 -10.61 -25.20
CA ASP A 147 14.32 -10.30 -24.70
C ASP A 147 14.50 -8.86 -24.16
N LEU A 148 13.66 -8.51 -23.17
CA LEU A 148 13.73 -7.24 -22.42
C LEU A 148 15.13 -7.00 -21.82
N ASP A 149 15.79 -8.05 -21.31
CA ASP A 149 17.14 -7.98 -20.76
C ASP A 149 18.17 -7.52 -21.81
N ALA A 150 18.17 -8.12 -23.01
CA ALA A 150 19.08 -7.67 -24.07
C ALA A 150 18.75 -6.25 -24.57
N ALA A 151 17.47 -5.86 -24.56
CA ALA A 151 17.07 -4.50 -24.91
C ALA A 151 17.60 -3.48 -23.89
N VAL A 152 17.54 -3.80 -22.59
CA VAL A 152 18.12 -3.01 -21.51
C VAL A 152 19.63 -2.86 -21.70
N VAL A 153 20.37 -3.95 -21.93
CA VAL A 153 21.83 -3.88 -22.13
C VAL A 153 22.21 -2.95 -23.28
N ARG A 154 21.52 -3.04 -24.42
CA ARG A 154 21.73 -2.12 -25.56
C ARG A 154 21.41 -0.68 -25.22
N LEU A 155 20.33 -0.45 -24.46
CA LEU A 155 19.93 0.89 -24.03
C LEU A 155 20.95 1.50 -23.06
N GLU A 156 21.46 0.73 -22.10
CA GLU A 156 22.53 1.15 -21.20
C GLU A 156 23.81 1.51 -21.95
N GLU A 157 24.24 0.67 -22.90
CA GLU A 157 25.43 0.94 -23.71
C GLU A 157 25.28 2.24 -24.52
N ARG A 158 24.09 2.50 -25.08
CA ARG A 158 23.80 3.75 -25.77
C ARG A 158 23.87 4.94 -24.82
N LEU A 159 23.22 4.84 -23.66
CA LEU A 159 23.19 5.93 -22.66
C LEU A 159 24.56 6.20 -22.03
N ARG A 160 25.48 5.23 -22.02
CA ARG A 160 26.89 5.47 -21.68
C ARG A 160 27.61 6.35 -22.71
N ARG A 161 27.23 6.27 -23.99
CA ARG A 161 27.78 7.11 -25.07
C ARG A 161 27.04 8.43 -25.21
N GLU A 162 25.74 8.43 -24.89
CA GLU A 162 24.82 9.56 -24.97
C GLU A 162 24.26 9.89 -23.57
N PRO A 163 25.10 10.35 -22.62
CA PRO A 163 24.69 10.55 -21.23
C PRO A 163 23.65 11.66 -21.04
N GLU A 164 23.50 12.54 -22.03
CA GLU A 164 22.53 13.65 -22.02
C GLU A 164 21.15 13.25 -22.59
N ASP A 165 20.94 12.00 -23.01
CA ASP A 165 19.63 11.52 -23.49
C ASP A 165 18.66 11.26 -22.32
N GLN A 166 18.02 12.33 -21.84
CA GLN A 166 17.00 12.30 -20.79
C GLN A 166 15.88 11.29 -21.09
N ARG A 167 15.38 11.25 -22.34
CA ARG A 167 14.28 10.36 -22.73
C ARG A 167 14.72 8.90 -22.66
N GLY A 168 15.96 8.61 -23.04
CA GLY A 168 16.54 7.30 -22.88
C GLY A 168 16.67 6.88 -21.41
N TRP A 169 17.11 7.79 -20.53
CA TRP A 169 17.17 7.53 -19.08
C TRP A 169 15.79 7.28 -18.47
N LEU A 170 14.77 8.05 -18.86
CA LEU A 170 13.38 7.82 -18.44
C LEU A 170 12.87 6.45 -18.88
N MET A 171 13.11 6.08 -20.14
CA MET A 171 12.70 4.78 -20.67
C MET A 171 13.41 3.64 -19.94
N LEU A 172 14.71 3.80 -19.63
CA LEU A 172 15.48 2.83 -18.86
C LEU A 172 14.91 2.68 -17.45
N GLY A 173 14.63 3.79 -16.75
CA GLY A 173 14.03 3.78 -15.42
C GLY A 173 12.68 3.06 -15.38
N ARG A 174 11.76 3.39 -16.30
CA ARG A 174 10.46 2.72 -16.40
C ARG A 174 10.58 1.24 -16.77
N THR A 175 11.55 0.88 -17.59
CA THR A 175 11.83 -0.53 -17.90
C THR A 175 12.30 -1.27 -16.64
N TYR A 176 13.16 -0.64 -15.83
CA TYR A 176 13.59 -1.20 -14.56
C TYR A 176 12.47 -1.33 -13.54
N MET A 177 11.50 -0.42 -13.53
CA MET A 177 10.28 -0.56 -12.72
C MET A 177 9.50 -1.82 -13.11
N VAL A 178 9.31 -2.08 -14.41
CA VAL A 178 8.62 -3.30 -14.91
C VAL A 178 9.38 -4.59 -14.56
N MET A 179 10.71 -4.50 -14.49
CA MET A 179 11.57 -5.61 -14.07
C MET A 179 11.70 -5.75 -12.55
N GLU A 180 11.02 -4.89 -11.78
CA GLU A 180 11.12 -4.80 -10.31
C GLU A 180 12.56 -4.54 -9.80
N ARG A 181 13.41 -3.98 -10.67
CA ARG A 181 14.78 -3.55 -10.37
C ARG A 181 14.77 -2.11 -9.86
N TYR A 182 14.15 -1.90 -8.71
CA TYR A 182 13.83 -0.55 -8.22
C TYR A 182 15.05 0.33 -7.94
N ASP A 183 16.15 -0.24 -7.44
CA ASP A 183 17.40 0.51 -7.24
C ASP A 183 17.98 1.05 -8.56
N ASP A 184 17.98 0.21 -9.60
CA ASP A 184 18.43 0.60 -10.94
C ASP A 184 17.48 1.62 -11.58
N ALA A 185 16.18 1.47 -11.34
CA ALA A 185 15.17 2.43 -11.77
C ALA A 185 15.41 3.81 -11.14
N ALA A 186 15.62 3.87 -9.83
CA ALA A 186 15.92 5.10 -9.11
C ALA A 186 17.18 5.78 -9.65
N ALA A 187 18.24 5.01 -9.93
CA ALA A 187 19.47 5.53 -10.51
C ALA A 187 19.25 6.11 -11.92
N ALA A 188 18.45 5.46 -12.77
CA ALA A 188 18.14 5.95 -14.11
C ALA A 188 17.24 7.20 -14.06
N PHE A 189 16.23 7.24 -13.19
CA PHE A 189 15.42 8.44 -13.00
C PHE A 189 16.22 9.61 -12.44
N ALA A 190 17.13 9.38 -11.49
CA ALA A 190 18.03 10.42 -10.99
C ALA A 190 18.90 11.03 -12.10
N ARG A 191 19.34 10.22 -13.08
CA ARG A 191 20.05 10.73 -14.26
C ARG A 191 19.16 11.59 -15.15
N ALA A 192 17.93 11.15 -15.42
CA ALA A 192 16.96 11.94 -16.19
C ALA A 192 16.62 13.26 -15.48
N ASN A 193 16.39 13.20 -14.17
CA ASN A 193 16.04 14.35 -13.34
C ASN A 193 17.19 15.38 -13.29
N ALA A 194 18.44 14.93 -13.26
CA ALA A 194 19.61 15.81 -13.29
C ALA A 194 19.75 16.64 -14.59
N ILE A 195 19.10 16.25 -15.69
CA ILE A 195 19.19 16.95 -16.98
C ILE A 195 18.18 18.11 -17.07
N ASP A 196 16.94 17.90 -16.65
CA ASP A 196 15.84 18.87 -16.86
C ASP A 196 15.11 19.29 -15.57
N GLY A 197 15.23 18.52 -14.48
CA GLY A 197 14.59 18.82 -13.19
C GLY A 197 13.06 18.75 -13.21
N ASP A 198 12.48 18.05 -14.18
CA ASP A 198 11.02 17.94 -14.37
C ASP A 198 10.34 17.28 -13.15
N PRO A 199 9.31 17.92 -12.55
CA PRO A 199 8.60 17.38 -11.39
C PRO A 199 7.99 15.99 -11.57
N GLN A 200 7.55 15.64 -12.79
CA GLN A 200 7.02 14.30 -13.07
C GLN A 200 8.13 13.25 -12.96
N THR A 201 9.29 13.54 -13.54
CA THR A 201 10.49 12.69 -13.44
C THR A 201 10.96 12.54 -11.99
N ALA A 202 10.99 13.63 -11.23
CA ALA A 202 11.34 13.61 -9.80
C ALA A 202 10.37 12.74 -8.97
N THR A 203 9.09 12.72 -9.33
CA THR A 203 8.08 11.87 -8.68
C THR A 203 8.31 10.38 -8.99
N GLU A 204 8.68 10.04 -10.24
CA GLU A 204 9.05 8.67 -10.62
C GLU A 204 10.34 8.20 -9.90
N GLU A 205 11.32 9.09 -9.72
CA GLU A 205 12.52 8.81 -8.92
C GLU A 205 12.17 8.48 -7.46
N ALA A 206 11.34 9.33 -6.83
CA ALA A 206 10.91 9.13 -5.45
C ALA A 206 10.15 7.81 -5.28
N GLU A 207 9.27 7.47 -6.22
CA GLU A 207 8.52 6.21 -6.22
C GLU A 207 9.43 4.99 -6.34
N ALA A 208 10.42 5.02 -7.24
CA ALA A 208 11.40 3.96 -7.36
C ALA A 208 12.21 3.77 -6.06
N LEU A 209 12.62 4.86 -5.40
CA LEU A 209 13.30 4.81 -4.09
C LEU A 209 12.41 4.22 -2.99
N ILE A 210 11.10 4.50 -3.01
CA ILE A 210 10.13 3.96 -2.05
C ILE A 210 9.97 2.45 -2.23
N LEU A 211 9.83 1.99 -3.48
CA LEU A 211 9.71 0.56 -3.79
C LEU A 211 11.00 -0.20 -3.49
N ALA A 212 12.17 0.37 -3.80
CA ALA A 212 13.47 -0.20 -3.45
C ALA A 212 13.61 -0.41 -1.93
N ASN A 213 12.99 0.47 -1.14
CA ASN A 213 12.99 0.41 0.32
C ASN A 213 11.75 -0.32 0.90
N GLY A 214 11.15 -1.25 0.13
CA GLY A 214 10.03 -2.08 0.59
C GLY A 214 8.78 -1.28 0.96
N SER A 215 8.47 -0.25 0.17
CA SER A 215 7.36 0.70 0.38
C SER A 215 7.49 1.62 1.60
N THR A 216 8.64 1.59 2.29
CA THR A 216 8.96 2.59 3.33
C THR A 216 9.54 3.83 2.68
N VAL A 217 9.05 5.03 2.99
CA VAL A 217 9.51 6.27 2.37
C VAL A 217 10.88 6.68 2.94
N PRO A 218 11.99 6.56 2.18
CA PRO A 218 13.30 6.95 2.67
C PRO A 218 13.44 8.49 2.73
N PRO A 219 14.37 9.03 3.54
CA PRO A 219 14.58 10.48 3.64
C PRO A 219 14.88 11.18 2.31
N LEU A 220 15.57 10.51 1.39
CA LEU A 220 15.86 11.05 0.06
C LEU A 220 14.58 11.22 -0.77
N ALA A 221 13.70 10.21 -0.80
CA ALA A 221 12.42 10.33 -1.49
C ALA A 221 11.57 11.44 -0.88
N LEU A 222 11.51 11.54 0.46
CA LEU A 222 10.78 12.61 1.13
C LEU A 222 11.27 14.01 0.74
N LYS A 223 12.61 14.18 0.62
CA LYS A 223 13.21 15.43 0.16
C LYS A 223 12.74 15.77 -1.27
N ILE A 224 12.84 14.81 -2.20
CA ILE A 224 12.45 14.99 -3.60
C ILE A 224 10.97 15.36 -3.72
N LEU A 225 10.10 14.65 -3.01
CA LEU A 225 8.65 14.92 -3.00
C LEU A 225 8.33 16.31 -2.43
N GLY A 226 9.10 16.79 -1.46
CA GLY A 226 8.98 18.15 -0.95
C GLY A 226 9.34 19.21 -2.00
N GLU A 227 10.38 18.96 -2.79
CA GLU A 227 10.76 19.83 -3.92
C GLU A 227 9.70 19.81 -5.03
N VAL A 228 9.09 18.65 -5.31
CA VAL A 228 7.96 18.53 -6.24
C VAL A 228 6.78 19.39 -5.78
N LEU A 229 6.36 19.30 -4.51
CA LEU A 229 5.25 20.11 -3.99
C LEU A 229 5.55 21.60 -3.92
N ALA A 230 6.81 22.00 -3.83
CA ALA A 230 7.20 23.40 -3.91
C ALA A 230 6.97 23.98 -5.33
N GLN A 231 7.08 23.13 -6.37
CA GLN A 231 6.85 23.52 -7.76
C GLN A 231 5.39 23.37 -8.18
N ASP A 232 4.78 22.21 -7.88
CA ASP A 232 3.36 21.94 -8.08
C ASP A 232 2.70 21.54 -6.76
N PRO A 233 2.11 22.51 -6.04
CA PRO A 233 1.40 22.24 -4.79
C PRO A 233 0.18 21.33 -4.95
N ARG A 234 -0.26 20.98 -6.17
CA ARG A 234 -1.41 20.12 -6.40
C ARG A 234 -1.02 18.72 -6.88
N GLU A 235 0.28 18.42 -7.00
CA GLU A 235 0.73 17.11 -7.47
C GLU A 235 0.23 15.99 -6.52
N PRO A 236 -0.62 15.06 -7.00
CA PRO A 236 -1.34 14.14 -6.14
C PRO A 236 -0.46 13.03 -5.55
N ARG A 237 0.54 12.54 -6.30
CA ARG A 237 1.44 11.46 -5.86
C ARG A 237 2.37 11.93 -4.74
N ALA A 238 2.91 13.14 -4.85
CA ALA A 238 3.77 13.71 -3.84
C ALA A 238 3.02 13.99 -2.54
N ARG A 239 1.79 14.53 -2.62
CA ARG A 239 0.91 14.65 -1.45
C ARG A 239 0.63 13.30 -0.80
N TYR A 240 0.33 12.28 -1.61
CA TYR A 240 0.07 10.93 -1.12
C TYR A 240 1.27 10.35 -0.37
N TYR A 241 2.46 10.35 -0.98
CA TYR A 241 3.65 9.75 -0.37
C TYR A 241 4.19 10.53 0.84
N ILE A 242 4.00 11.85 0.89
CA ILE A 242 4.30 12.66 2.10
C ILE A 242 3.39 12.26 3.25
N ALA A 243 2.10 12.03 2.99
CA ALA A 243 1.17 11.53 4.00
C ALA A 243 1.55 10.12 4.49
N VAL A 244 1.96 9.23 3.57
CA VAL A 244 2.48 7.90 3.91
C VAL A 244 3.73 8.02 4.80
N ALA A 245 4.67 8.91 4.48
CA ALA A 245 5.86 9.14 5.29
C ALA A 245 5.52 9.61 6.71
N LYS A 246 4.54 10.51 6.86
CA LYS A 246 4.03 10.95 8.17
C LYS A 246 3.45 9.77 8.96
N ALA A 247 2.64 8.92 8.32
CA ALA A 247 2.05 7.74 8.96
C ALA A 247 3.14 6.76 9.42
N GLN A 248 4.13 6.47 8.56
CA GLN A 248 5.27 5.59 8.88
C GLN A 248 6.15 6.18 9.99
N GLY A 249 6.25 7.50 10.07
CA GLY A 249 6.93 8.21 11.16
C GLY A 249 6.12 8.33 12.46
N GLY A 250 4.89 7.79 12.51
CA GLY A 250 4.01 7.82 13.68
C GLY A 250 3.14 9.07 13.80
N ASP A 251 3.27 10.05 12.90
CA ASP A 251 2.38 11.22 12.83
C ASP A 251 1.10 10.88 12.04
N LEU A 252 0.27 9.99 12.60
CA LEU A 252 -1.01 9.60 12.01
C LEU A 252 -1.96 10.79 11.86
N LYS A 253 -1.92 11.76 12.77
CA LYS A 253 -2.77 12.95 12.70
C LYS A 253 -2.39 13.82 11.50
N GLY A 254 -1.09 14.05 11.29
CA GLY A 254 -0.58 14.76 10.13
C GLY A 254 -0.83 14.02 8.83
N ALA A 255 -0.71 12.69 8.83
CA ALA A 255 -1.03 11.85 7.66
C ALA A 255 -2.48 11.99 7.23
N VAL A 256 -3.43 11.86 8.17
CA VAL A 256 -4.87 12.04 7.90
C VAL A 256 -5.17 13.44 7.36
N GLN A 257 -4.51 14.48 7.90
CA GLN A 257 -4.69 15.84 7.38
C GLN A 257 -4.22 15.97 5.92
N GLU A 258 -3.06 15.42 5.57
CA GLU A 258 -2.54 15.46 4.19
C GLU A 258 -3.40 14.65 3.21
N TRP A 259 -3.85 13.46 3.60
CA TRP A 259 -4.77 12.68 2.77
C TRP A 259 -6.12 13.37 2.59
N THR A 260 -6.62 14.04 3.64
CA THR A 260 -7.85 14.84 3.56
C THR A 260 -7.68 16.00 2.57
N ASP A 261 -6.54 16.69 2.61
CA ASP A 261 -6.20 17.76 1.67
C ASP A 261 -6.07 17.22 0.24
N LEU A 262 -5.43 16.06 0.05
CA LEU A 262 -5.30 15.38 -1.24
C LEU A 262 -6.68 15.05 -1.82
N VAL A 263 -7.57 14.43 -1.05
CA VAL A 263 -8.93 14.10 -1.48
C VAL A 263 -9.71 15.36 -1.86
N ALA A 264 -9.55 16.44 -1.10
CA ALA A 264 -10.24 17.70 -1.38
C ALA A 264 -9.77 18.37 -2.69
N LEU A 265 -8.49 18.20 -3.05
CA LEU A 265 -7.90 18.76 -4.26
C LEU A 265 -8.08 17.87 -5.50
N ALA A 266 -8.52 16.63 -5.32
CA ALA A 266 -8.66 15.64 -6.38
C ALA A 266 -9.83 15.95 -7.34
N PRO A 267 -9.71 15.60 -8.62
CA PRO A 267 -10.87 15.42 -9.51
C PRO A 267 -11.83 14.38 -8.92
N ALA A 268 -13.14 14.60 -9.05
CA ALA A 268 -14.16 13.72 -8.48
C ALA A 268 -14.17 12.29 -9.08
N ASP A 269 -13.62 12.13 -10.28
CA ASP A 269 -13.51 10.88 -11.04
C ASP A 269 -12.14 10.20 -10.91
N ALA A 270 -11.26 10.70 -10.02
CA ALA A 270 -9.95 10.11 -9.81
C ALA A 270 -10.05 8.68 -9.23
N GLU A 271 -9.55 7.69 -10.00
CA GLU A 271 -9.66 6.26 -9.69
C GLU A 271 -9.02 5.85 -8.34
N TRP A 272 -8.02 6.60 -7.87
CA TRP A 272 -7.29 6.34 -6.63
C TRP A 272 -8.00 6.87 -5.37
N LEU A 273 -9.08 7.65 -5.51
CA LEU A 273 -9.80 8.24 -4.38
C LEU A 273 -10.28 7.20 -3.33
N PRO A 274 -10.89 6.07 -3.71
CA PRO A 274 -11.37 5.08 -2.75
C PRO A 274 -10.24 4.52 -1.87
N MET A 275 -9.06 4.29 -2.48
CA MET A 275 -7.88 3.81 -1.75
C MET A 275 -7.43 4.81 -0.68
N VAL A 276 -7.36 6.10 -1.01
CA VAL A 276 -6.95 7.14 -0.05
C VAL A 276 -8.00 7.32 1.05
N GLN A 277 -9.28 7.22 0.72
CA GLN A 277 -10.37 7.28 1.70
C GLN A 277 -10.32 6.12 2.71
N GLU A 278 -9.95 4.91 2.25
CA GLU A 278 -9.74 3.76 3.13
C GLU A 278 -8.56 3.98 4.09
N GLN A 279 -7.44 4.53 3.60
CA GLN A 279 -6.29 4.89 4.44
C GLN A 279 -6.66 5.93 5.51
N ILE A 280 -7.46 6.94 5.14
CA ILE A 280 -8.00 7.92 6.10
C ILE A 280 -8.86 7.20 7.15
N ALA A 281 -9.78 6.33 6.74
CA ALA A 281 -10.69 5.64 7.64
C ALA A 281 -9.95 4.76 8.65
N GLU A 282 -8.93 4.01 8.21
CA GLU A 282 -8.11 3.17 9.08
C GLU A 282 -7.25 4.01 10.03
N ALA A 283 -6.60 5.07 9.55
CA ALA A 283 -5.80 5.94 10.41
C ALA A 283 -6.66 6.68 11.46
N VAL A 284 -7.85 7.13 11.08
CA VAL A 284 -8.81 7.75 12.02
C VAL A 284 -9.30 6.76 13.07
N LYS A 285 -9.55 5.51 12.69
CA LYS A 285 -9.89 4.43 13.61
C LYS A 285 -8.76 4.15 14.59
N GLN A 286 -7.51 4.14 14.14
CA GLN A 286 -6.33 3.99 15.01
C GLN A 286 -6.17 5.16 15.97
N LEU A 287 -6.50 6.38 15.54
CA LEU A 287 -6.51 7.58 16.38
C LEU A 287 -7.69 7.63 17.38
N GLY A 288 -8.72 6.79 17.20
CA GLY A 288 -9.93 6.81 18.03
C GLY A 288 -10.78 8.07 17.86
N VAL A 289 -10.69 8.72 16.70
CA VAL A 289 -11.48 9.93 16.37
C VAL A 289 -12.56 9.63 15.34
N LYS A 290 -13.49 10.56 15.09
CA LYS A 290 -14.53 10.35 14.06
C LYS A 290 -13.95 10.64 12.66
N PRO A 291 -14.35 9.91 11.61
CA PRO A 291 -13.90 10.14 10.22
C PRO A 291 -14.02 11.61 9.78
N ASP A 292 -15.12 12.26 10.14
CA ASP A 292 -15.43 13.64 9.73
C ASP A 292 -14.73 14.71 10.60
N SER A 293 -13.80 14.32 11.48
CA SER A 293 -13.11 15.25 12.37
C SER A 293 -12.07 16.12 11.66
N PHE A 294 -11.70 15.75 10.43
CA PHE A 294 -10.70 16.47 9.64
C PHE A 294 -11.38 17.20 8.48
N ALA A 295 -11.16 18.50 8.43
CA ALA A 295 -11.57 19.34 7.31
C ALA A 295 -10.33 19.71 6.47
N PRO A 296 -10.48 20.03 5.18
CA PRO A 296 -9.36 20.50 4.35
C PRO A 296 -8.65 21.67 5.02
N SER A 297 -7.33 21.69 4.99
CA SER A 297 -6.51 22.72 5.64
C SER A 297 -6.71 24.10 5.00
N ALA A 298 -6.24 25.15 5.68
CA ALA A 298 -6.24 26.50 5.10
C ALA A 298 -5.46 26.55 3.77
N GLY A 299 -4.36 25.80 3.65
CA GLY A 299 -3.57 25.69 2.43
C GLY A 299 -4.36 25.03 1.29
N ALA A 300 -5.00 23.90 1.56
CA ALA A 300 -5.84 23.22 0.56
C ALA A 300 -7.02 24.10 0.11
N ARG A 301 -7.69 24.78 1.04
CA ARG A 301 -8.76 25.73 0.72
C ARG A 301 -8.29 26.89 -0.14
N ALA A 302 -7.12 27.47 0.16
CA ALA A 302 -6.54 28.54 -0.64
C ALA A 302 -6.22 28.07 -2.06
N LEU A 303 -5.67 26.85 -2.20
CA LEU A 303 -5.44 26.23 -3.50
C LEU A 303 -6.76 26.06 -4.27
N LEU A 304 -7.82 25.54 -3.65
CA LEU A 304 -9.14 25.39 -4.29
C LEU A 304 -9.73 26.72 -4.78
N GLN A 305 -9.49 27.82 -4.06
CA GLN A 305 -9.98 29.14 -4.40
C GLN A 305 -9.12 29.88 -5.45
N GLY A 306 -7.99 29.29 -5.87
CA GLY A 306 -7.06 29.92 -6.81
C GLY A 306 -6.31 31.12 -6.22
N THR A 307 -6.41 31.34 -4.91
CA THR A 307 -5.63 32.34 -4.18
C THR A 307 -4.23 31.77 -3.89
N PRO A 308 -3.14 32.57 -3.99
CA PRO A 308 -1.83 32.12 -3.55
C PRO A 308 -1.97 31.61 -2.12
N ALA A 309 -1.61 30.34 -1.90
CA ALA A 309 -1.59 29.80 -0.55
C ALA A 309 -0.73 30.75 0.32
N PRO A 310 -1.16 31.12 1.54
CA PRO A 310 -0.25 31.79 2.45
C PRO A 310 1.00 30.92 2.53
N ALA A 311 2.17 31.51 2.27
CA ALA A 311 3.44 30.80 2.19
C ALA A 311 3.47 29.78 3.33
N ALA A 312 3.54 28.50 2.95
CA ALA A 312 3.48 27.41 3.90
C ALA A 312 4.54 27.68 4.97
N THR A 313 4.12 28.11 6.16
CA THR A 313 4.86 27.79 7.37
C THR A 313 4.99 26.29 7.32
N ALA A 314 6.20 25.82 7.03
CA ALA A 314 6.51 24.40 7.11
C ALA A 314 5.88 23.87 8.39
N PRO A 315 5.16 22.73 8.36
CA PRO A 315 4.71 22.13 9.60
C PRO A 315 5.94 21.99 10.49
N ALA A 316 5.86 22.53 11.70
CA ALA A 316 6.88 22.33 12.71
C ALA A 316 7.20 20.84 12.71
N ALA A 317 8.47 20.51 12.43
CA ALA A 317 8.92 19.12 12.39
C ALA A 317 8.45 18.42 13.68
N PRO A 318 8.00 17.15 13.61
CA PRO A 318 7.74 16.38 14.81
C PRO A 318 8.97 16.51 15.72
N GLY A 319 8.72 16.90 16.98
CA GLY A 319 9.76 17.27 17.94
C GLY A 319 10.93 16.29 17.89
N LEU A 320 12.13 16.84 17.80
CA LEU A 320 13.36 16.05 17.75
C LEU A 320 13.42 15.11 18.97
N PRO A 321 13.97 13.89 18.84
CA PRO A 321 14.10 12.96 19.97
C PRO A 321 14.77 13.64 21.16
N ALA A 322 14.32 13.33 22.38
CA ALA A 322 14.57 14.08 23.63
C ALA A 322 16.04 14.28 24.08
N GLY A 323 17.05 13.97 23.24
CA GLY A 323 18.46 14.34 23.45
C GLY A 323 19.03 15.28 22.37
N GLN A 324 18.35 15.44 21.23
CA GLN A 324 18.85 16.26 20.13
C GLN A 324 18.50 17.75 20.32
N GLU A 325 17.42 18.07 21.04
CA GLU A 325 17.11 19.45 21.42
C GLU A 325 18.18 20.07 22.33
N GLU A 326 18.70 19.34 23.32
CA GLU A 326 19.77 19.84 24.19
C GLU A 326 21.07 20.05 23.43
N MET A 327 21.38 19.17 22.48
CA MET A 327 22.52 19.32 21.58
C MET A 327 22.38 20.56 20.68
N ILE A 328 21.19 20.78 20.11
CA ILE A 328 20.89 21.98 19.30
C ILE A 328 20.96 23.24 20.16
N ARG A 329 20.36 23.27 21.36
CA ARG A 329 20.47 24.39 22.31
C ARG A 329 21.93 24.70 22.65
N GLY A 330 22.75 23.67 22.87
CA GLY A 330 24.19 23.82 23.10
C GLY A 330 24.96 24.37 21.89
N MET A 331 24.60 23.95 20.67
CA MET A 331 25.19 24.50 19.43
C MET A 331 24.80 25.97 19.22
N VAL A 332 23.53 26.31 19.46
CA VAL A 332 23.02 27.68 19.31
C VAL A 332 23.63 28.61 20.36
N SER A 333 23.78 28.16 21.62
CA SER A 333 24.44 28.95 22.67
C SER A 333 25.91 29.26 22.36
N ARG A 334 26.65 28.33 21.78
CA ARG A 334 28.03 28.58 21.30
C ARG A 334 28.07 29.57 20.15
N LEU A 335 27.11 29.49 19.22
CA LEU A 335 26.98 30.45 18.12
C LEU A 335 26.63 31.85 18.64
N GLU A 336 25.70 31.95 19.59
CA GLU A 336 25.33 33.20 20.25
C GLU A 336 26.52 33.84 20.95
N THR A 337 27.30 33.07 21.72
CA THR A 337 28.52 33.56 22.41
C THR A 337 29.54 34.09 21.40
N ARG A 338 29.79 33.34 20.31
CA ARG A 338 30.72 33.76 19.25
C ARG A 338 30.28 35.06 18.58
N LEU A 339 28.99 35.26 18.38
CA LEU A 339 28.43 36.46 17.76
C LEU A 339 28.37 37.65 18.72
N GLN A 340 28.37 37.41 20.03
CA GLN A 340 28.60 38.48 21.01
C GLN A 340 30.05 38.96 20.98
N GLU A 341 31.00 38.05 20.82
CA GLU A 341 32.43 38.37 20.68
C GLU A 341 32.76 39.01 19.32
N ASN A 342 32.07 38.58 18.26
CA ASN A 342 32.22 39.09 16.90
C ASN A 342 30.89 39.66 16.36
N PRO A 343 30.48 40.86 16.83
CA PRO A 343 29.15 41.40 16.54
C PRO A 343 28.94 41.83 15.09
N ASN A 344 30.00 41.90 14.28
CA ASN A 344 29.93 42.34 12.88
C ASN A 344 29.71 41.20 11.86
N ASP A 345 29.48 39.96 12.32
CA ASP A 345 29.22 38.82 11.44
C ASP A 345 27.74 38.73 11.04
N ALA A 346 27.38 39.43 9.96
CA ALA A 346 26.02 39.44 9.42
C ALA A 346 25.51 38.05 9.02
N GLU A 347 26.40 37.16 8.55
CA GLU A 347 26.02 35.81 8.14
C GLU A 347 25.72 34.93 9.36
N GLY A 348 26.55 35.04 10.40
CA GLY A 348 26.33 34.38 11.68
C GLY A 348 25.03 34.83 12.35
N TRP A 349 24.69 36.13 12.33
CA TRP A 349 23.40 36.61 12.84
C TRP A 349 22.20 36.04 12.05
N ARG A 350 22.30 35.83 10.73
CA ARG A 350 21.25 35.14 9.95
C ARG A 350 21.14 33.66 10.30
N MET A 351 22.26 33.00 10.52
CA MET A 351 22.28 31.60 10.95
C MET A 351 21.64 31.44 12.33
N LEU A 352 21.95 32.35 13.26
CA LEU A 352 21.34 32.39 14.58
C LEU A 352 19.82 32.60 14.50
N ALA A 353 19.36 33.52 13.65
CA ALA A 353 17.93 33.76 13.43
C ALA A 353 17.18 32.51 12.94
N ARG A 354 17.74 31.77 11.97
CA ARG A 354 17.15 30.50 11.49
C ARG A 354 17.11 29.44 12.59
N SER A 355 18.14 29.38 13.44
CA SER A 355 18.18 28.41 14.53
C SER A 355 17.12 28.68 15.61
N TYR A 356 16.87 29.96 15.96
CA TYR A 356 15.78 30.31 16.88
C TYR A 356 14.39 30.07 16.29
N GLU A 357 14.21 30.23 14.98
CA GLU A 357 12.96 29.95 14.29
C GLU A 357 12.60 28.46 14.34
N VAL A 358 13.59 27.58 14.14
CA VAL A 358 13.40 26.12 14.30
C VAL A 358 13.07 25.74 15.74
N MET A 359 13.59 26.48 16.73
CA MET A 359 13.30 26.25 18.15
C MET A 359 12.00 26.92 18.64
N GLY A 360 11.27 27.63 17.78
CA GLY A 360 10.04 28.36 18.13
C GLY A 360 10.26 29.63 18.96
N GLU A 361 11.51 30.09 19.11
CA GLU A 361 11.88 31.30 19.86
C GLU A 361 11.78 32.55 18.97
N THR A 362 10.56 32.85 18.52
CA THR A 362 10.26 33.89 17.51
C THR A 362 10.83 35.27 17.86
N ALA A 363 10.70 35.71 19.11
CA ALA A 363 11.24 37.00 19.56
C ALA A 363 12.77 37.10 19.43
N LYS A 364 13.50 36.00 19.67
CA LYS A 364 14.96 35.97 19.51
C LYS A 364 15.36 35.85 18.03
N ALA A 365 14.58 35.12 17.24
CA ALA A 365 14.77 35.04 15.80
C ALA A 365 14.65 36.42 15.14
N ASP A 366 13.63 37.20 15.50
CA ASP A 366 13.40 38.55 14.97
C ASP A 366 14.52 39.52 15.37
N ALA A 367 14.98 39.46 16.63
CA ALA A 367 16.09 40.28 17.11
C ALA A 367 17.41 39.97 16.37
N ALA A 368 17.73 38.69 16.14
CA ALA A 368 18.91 38.29 15.39
C ALA A 368 18.83 38.70 13.91
N ARG A 369 17.63 38.61 13.31
CA ARG A 369 17.36 39.01 11.91
C ARG A 369 17.51 40.51 11.71
N ALA A 370 16.93 41.32 12.60
CA ALA A 370 17.09 42.77 12.60
C ALA A 370 18.57 43.19 12.69
N LYS A 371 19.37 42.46 13.47
CA LYS A 371 20.80 42.73 13.63
C LYS A 371 21.60 42.38 12.37
N ALA A 372 21.31 41.23 11.75
CA ALA A 372 21.88 40.86 10.45
C ALA A 372 21.56 41.89 9.36
N ASP A 373 20.32 42.39 9.32
CA ASP A 373 19.87 43.37 8.33
C ASP A 373 20.47 44.76 8.58
N ALA A 374 20.67 45.15 9.84
CA ALA A 374 21.35 46.38 10.20
C ALA A 374 22.83 46.35 9.77
N LEU A 375 23.52 45.23 9.99
CA LEU A 375 24.91 45.03 9.55
C LEU A 375 25.02 44.99 8.02
N ALA A 376 24.05 44.39 7.32
CA ALA A 376 23.99 44.39 5.86
C ALA A 376 23.77 45.80 5.27
N LYS A 377 23.17 46.71 6.04
CA LYS A 377 22.95 48.12 5.66
C LYS A 377 24.09 49.04 6.11
N GLY A 378 25.18 48.50 6.67
CA GLY A 378 26.36 49.27 7.07
C GLY A 378 26.22 50.06 8.38
N ALA A 379 25.23 49.74 9.22
CA ALA A 379 25.09 50.38 10.52
C ALA A 379 26.10 49.81 11.53
N PRO A 380 26.79 50.63 12.36
CA PRO A 380 27.67 50.14 13.40
C PRO A 380 26.89 49.36 14.47
N ALA A 381 27.45 48.25 14.94
CA ALA A 381 26.84 47.39 15.95
C ALA A 381 26.59 48.17 17.25
N ALA A 382 25.32 48.41 17.60
CA ALA A 382 24.96 48.92 18.92
C ALA A 382 25.16 47.83 19.98
N ALA A 383 25.79 48.21 21.11
CA ALA A 383 26.04 47.32 22.26
C ALA A 383 24.73 46.76 22.86
N PRO A 384 24.68 45.49 23.29
CA PRO A 384 23.44 44.85 23.70
C PRO A 384 22.99 45.27 25.11
N ALA A 385 21.67 45.38 25.30
CA ALA A 385 21.06 45.21 26.62
C ALA A 385 21.17 43.73 27.03
N PRO A 386 21.44 43.41 28.31
CA PRO A 386 21.58 42.03 28.75
C PRO A 386 20.24 41.31 28.62
N MET A 387 20.19 40.27 27.78
CA MET A 387 19.10 39.30 27.81
C MET A 387 19.23 38.50 29.10
N SER A 388 18.32 38.76 30.05
CA SER A 388 18.32 38.20 31.39
C SER A 388 18.40 36.66 31.38
N ALA A 389 19.43 36.13 32.03
CA ALA A 389 19.58 34.71 32.35
C ALA A 389 18.84 34.34 33.65
N PRO A 390 18.36 33.09 33.83
CA PRO A 390 18.35 32.44 35.12
C PRO A 390 19.65 31.65 35.31
N THR A 391 20.30 31.87 36.45
CA THR A 391 21.52 31.22 36.92
C THR A 391 21.32 29.73 37.18
N ALA A 392 22.14 28.88 36.57
CA ALA A 392 22.41 27.50 37.00
C ALA A 392 23.88 27.15 36.70
N PRO A 393 24.55 26.34 37.54
CA PRO A 393 26.00 26.17 37.45
C PRO A 393 26.39 25.33 36.23
N ALA A 394 27.58 25.59 35.70
CA ALA A 394 28.13 24.90 34.54
C ALA A 394 28.11 23.37 34.72
N PRO A 395 27.57 22.59 33.76
CA PRO A 395 27.89 21.18 33.68
C PRO A 395 29.20 21.01 32.91
N SER A 396 30.08 20.22 33.51
CA SER A 396 31.31 19.68 32.94
C SER A 396 31.06 19.04 31.58
N VAL A 397 32.01 19.19 30.65
CA VAL A 397 32.05 18.49 29.36
C VAL A 397 31.83 16.99 29.59
N PRO A 398 30.80 16.35 29.02
CA PRO A 398 30.72 14.90 29.04
C PRO A 398 31.78 14.36 28.09
N ALA A 399 32.62 13.45 28.58
CA ALA A 399 33.50 12.65 27.74
C ALA A 399 32.66 11.89 26.70
N LEU A 400 33.20 11.76 25.47
CA LEU A 400 32.63 10.98 24.37
C LEU A 400 32.23 9.56 24.86
N PRO A 401 31.09 9.00 24.42
CA PRO A 401 30.70 7.65 24.80
C PRO A 401 31.76 6.65 24.35
N ALA A 402 32.24 5.83 25.29
CA ALA A 402 33.26 4.82 25.05
C ALA A 402 32.80 3.85 23.95
N GLY A 403 33.59 3.76 22.86
CA GLY A 403 33.35 2.88 21.71
C GLY A 403 33.29 3.59 20.35
N GLN A 404 32.99 4.90 20.31
CA GLN A 404 32.97 5.65 19.04
C GLN A 404 34.38 5.93 18.51
N GLU A 405 35.35 6.11 19.41
CA GLU A 405 36.75 6.38 19.09
C GLU A 405 37.44 5.15 18.46
N GLU A 406 37.18 3.94 18.97
CA GLU A 406 37.70 2.69 18.39
C GLU A 406 37.17 2.42 16.98
N MET A 407 35.89 2.73 16.73
CA MET A 407 35.29 2.59 15.39
C MET A 407 35.92 3.55 14.38
N ILE A 408 36.12 4.81 14.78
CA ILE A 408 36.78 5.82 13.93
C ILE A 408 38.24 5.44 13.68
N LEU A 409 38.97 4.97 14.70
CA LEU A 409 40.34 4.47 14.55
C LEU A 409 40.42 3.28 13.59
N GLY A 410 39.47 2.33 13.65
CA GLY A 410 39.40 1.19 12.73
C GLY A 410 39.03 1.57 11.29
N MET A 411 38.26 2.64 11.07
CA MET A 411 38.00 3.19 9.75
C MET A 411 39.22 3.93 9.17
N VAL A 412 39.90 4.73 10.00
CA VAL A 412 41.12 5.46 9.61
C VAL A 412 42.26 4.50 9.27
N ALA A 413 42.44 3.43 10.04
CA ALA A 413 43.46 2.41 9.77
C ALA A 413 43.25 1.69 8.41
N ARG A 414 41.98 1.37 8.08
CA ARG A 414 41.63 0.78 6.77
C ARG A 414 41.85 1.74 5.62
N LEU A 415 41.50 3.02 5.81
CA LEU A 415 41.73 4.06 4.81
C LEU A 415 43.23 4.29 4.59
N GLU A 416 44.04 4.28 5.66
CA GLU A 416 45.50 4.39 5.57
C GLU A 416 46.13 3.20 4.82
N ALA A 417 45.69 1.97 5.10
CA ALA A 417 46.16 0.77 4.39
C ALA A 417 45.86 0.85 2.89
N ARG A 418 44.63 1.25 2.53
CA ARG A 418 44.22 1.44 1.14
C ARG A 418 45.05 2.52 0.42
N LEU A 419 45.38 3.61 1.10
CA LEU A 419 46.18 4.70 0.52
C LEU A 419 47.67 4.36 0.39
N LYS A 420 48.17 3.37 1.14
CA LYS A 420 49.50 2.79 0.91
C LYS A 420 49.55 1.96 -0.37
N GLU A 421 48.47 1.23 -0.67
CA GLU A 421 48.34 0.44 -1.90
C GLU A 421 48.03 1.30 -3.13
N ASN A 422 47.27 2.39 -2.96
CA ASN A 422 46.97 3.34 -4.01
C ASN A 422 47.39 4.78 -3.64
N PRO A 423 48.68 5.12 -3.78
CA PRO A 423 49.20 6.41 -3.34
C PRO A 423 48.74 7.60 -4.20
N ASN A 424 48.12 7.36 -5.36
CA ASN A 424 47.69 8.42 -6.30
C ASN A 424 46.25 8.91 -6.06
N ASP A 425 45.56 8.43 -5.02
CA ASP A 425 44.19 8.82 -4.67
C ASP A 425 44.15 10.14 -3.87
N ALA A 426 44.11 11.27 -4.59
CA ALA A 426 44.07 12.61 -3.98
C ALA A 426 42.84 12.84 -3.09
N ASP A 427 41.68 12.28 -3.47
CA ASP A 427 40.44 12.42 -2.69
C ASP A 427 40.51 11.62 -1.39
N GLY A 428 41.10 10.42 -1.44
CA GLY A 428 41.36 9.59 -0.28
C GLY A 428 42.35 10.23 0.70
N TRP A 429 43.43 10.86 0.21
CA TRP A 429 44.35 11.62 1.07
C TRP A 429 43.67 12.83 1.76
N ARG A 430 42.73 13.52 1.10
CA ARG A 430 41.93 14.60 1.75
C ARG A 430 40.98 14.06 2.82
N MET A 431 40.38 12.89 2.59
CA MET A 431 39.52 12.23 3.57
C MET A 431 40.31 11.76 4.80
N LEU A 432 41.52 11.23 4.59
CA LEU A 432 42.43 10.84 5.67
C LEU A 432 42.88 12.07 6.50
N ALA A 433 43.18 13.20 5.87
CA ALA A 433 43.54 14.44 6.56
C ALA A 433 42.43 14.94 7.50
N ARG A 434 41.18 15.00 7.01
CA ARG A 434 40.01 15.40 7.83
C ARG A 434 39.77 14.43 8.99
N SER A 435 40.00 13.14 8.77
CA SER A 435 39.82 12.13 9.82
C SER A 435 40.87 12.29 10.93
N TYR A 436 42.11 12.64 10.58
CA TYR A 436 43.15 12.97 11.56
C TYR A 436 42.89 14.29 12.31
N GLU A 437 42.28 15.30 11.68
CA GLU A 437 41.84 16.53 12.35
C GLU A 437 40.79 16.25 13.42
N VAL A 438 39.80 15.39 13.13
CA VAL A 438 38.77 14.97 14.10
C VAL A 438 39.36 14.18 15.27
N LEU A 439 40.40 13.39 15.02
CA LEU A 439 41.13 12.63 16.06
C LEU A 439 42.17 13.46 16.82
N GLY A 440 42.29 14.77 16.55
CA GLY A 440 43.27 15.65 17.19
C GLY A 440 44.74 15.37 16.80
N GLN A 441 44.98 14.59 15.75
CA GLN A 441 46.32 14.20 15.27
C GLN A 441 46.83 15.22 14.23
N ALA A 442 47.12 16.44 14.68
CA ALA A 442 47.44 17.58 13.82
C ALA A 442 48.62 17.36 12.87
N ASP A 443 49.68 16.69 13.32
CA ASP A 443 50.86 16.42 12.48
C ASP A 443 50.53 15.48 11.32
N LYS A 444 49.78 14.40 11.59
CA LYS A 444 49.36 13.44 10.56
C LYS A 444 48.34 14.03 9.59
N ALA A 445 47.46 14.90 10.07
CA ALA A 445 46.54 15.64 9.23
C ALA A 445 47.29 16.52 8.23
N LYS A 446 48.33 17.22 8.69
CA LYS A 446 49.18 18.07 7.85
C LYS A 446 49.91 17.27 6.77
N ASP A 447 50.48 16.12 7.13
CA ASP A 447 51.18 15.24 6.18
C ASP A 447 50.24 14.65 5.12
N ALA A 448 49.04 14.20 5.51
CA ALA A 448 48.04 13.68 4.58
C ALA A 448 47.53 14.77 3.62
N ARG A 449 47.38 16.01 4.10
CA ARG A 449 46.97 17.16 3.30
C ARG A 449 48.04 17.57 2.28
N ALA A 450 49.31 17.60 2.69
CA ALA A 450 50.42 17.86 1.79
C ALA A 450 50.51 16.82 0.65
N LYS A 451 50.22 15.55 0.93
CA LYS A 451 50.16 14.49 -0.10
C LYS A 451 48.99 14.69 -1.06
N ALA A 452 47.81 15.06 -0.56
CA ALA A 452 46.67 15.38 -1.41
C ALA A 452 46.94 16.57 -2.35
N ASP A 453 47.57 17.62 -1.83
CA ASP A 453 47.87 18.83 -2.60
C ASP A 453 48.95 18.56 -3.67
N ALA A 454 49.96 17.76 -3.34
CA ALA A 454 51.00 17.35 -4.29
C ALA A 454 50.46 16.51 -5.46
N LEU A 455 49.40 15.73 -5.24
CA LEU A 455 48.72 14.95 -6.28
C LEU A 455 47.74 15.79 -7.11
N SER A 456 47.18 16.84 -6.50
CA SER A 456 46.23 17.75 -7.17
C SER A 456 46.92 18.76 -8.09
N GLY A 457 48.20 19.08 -7.83
CA GLY A 457 49.03 19.96 -8.67
C GLY A 457 49.72 19.28 -9.86
N LYS A 458 49.46 17.99 -10.11
CA LYS A 458 50.08 17.19 -11.20
C LYS A 458 49.14 16.90 -12.39
N ARG A 459 47.97 17.54 -12.46
CA ARG A 459 47.01 17.37 -13.56
C ARG A 459 47.17 18.41 -14.64
#